data_AF-A0A973A989-F1
#
_entry.id   AF-A0A973A989-F1
#
_cell.length_a   1.000
_cell.length_b   1.000
_cell.length_c   1.000
_cell.angle_alpha   90.00
_cell.angle_beta   90.00
_cell.angle_gamma   90.00
#
_symmetry.space_group_name_H-M   'P 1'
#
loop_
_entity.id
_entity.type
_entity.pdbx_description
1 polymer ?
#
loop_
_entity_poly.entity_id
_entity_poly.type
_entity_poly.pdbx_seq_one_letter_code
_entity_poly.pdbx_strand_id
1 'polypeptide(L)'
;MALTGTHDRLDLKNVSKENMERSKSRRYVPDLVSDMAECDANYIRLLRLFPHMAEQDALSFGVQGATQVTSLGAIQGITEDGARIVMQISERCPYTTMLSVQVTSEDDQPWVKWPVLEVRIYHDIKSAEVTGFERHRNFRYRYQTPNPDMFQP
;
A
#
# COMPACT_ATOMS: atom_id res chain seq x y z
N MET A 1 16.34 49.02 48.63
CA MET A 1 15.40 48.60 47.57
C MET A 1 16.11 48.78 46.23
N ALA A 2 15.92 47.83 45.31
CA ALA A 2 16.55 47.65 43.99
C ALA A 2 17.81 46.77 43.94
N LEU A 3 17.56 45.56 43.42
CA LEU A 3 18.46 44.50 42.96
C LEU A 3 19.01 44.87 41.57
N THR A 4 20.22 44.44 41.22
CA THR A 4 20.56 44.02 39.84
C THR A 4 21.72 43.04 39.84
N GLY A 5 21.39 41.74 39.87
CA GLY A 5 22.31 40.69 39.48
C GLY A 5 22.53 40.73 37.96
N THR A 6 23.78 40.86 37.54
CA THR A 6 24.18 40.66 36.15
C THR A 6 24.22 39.16 35.89
N HIS A 7 23.09 38.64 35.39
CA HIS A 7 22.92 37.27 34.98
C HIS A 7 23.68 37.02 33.67
N ASP A 8 24.52 35.99 33.72
CA ASP A 8 25.25 35.36 32.63
C ASP A 8 24.31 35.04 31.46
N ARG A 9 24.32 35.91 30.45
CA ARG A 9 23.45 35.80 29.28
C ARG A 9 24.11 34.85 28.27
N LEU A 10 24.16 33.57 28.63
CA LEU A 10 24.54 32.49 27.73
C LEU A 10 23.67 32.56 26.47
N ASP A 11 24.34 32.58 25.31
CA ASP A 11 23.78 32.75 23.98
C ASP A 11 22.77 31.65 23.60
N LEU A 12 21.51 31.85 24.00
CA LEU A 12 20.33 31.08 23.61
C LEU A 12 20.13 31.01 22.07
N LYS A 13 20.77 31.92 21.33
CA LYS A 13 20.72 31.98 19.85
C LYS A 13 21.61 30.94 19.17
N ASN A 14 22.65 30.44 19.85
CA ASN A 14 23.56 29.43 19.28
C ASN A 14 23.02 28.01 19.46
N VAL A 15 22.38 27.72 20.60
CA VAL A 15 21.71 26.43 20.87
C VAL A 15 20.55 26.18 19.90
N SER A 16 19.80 27.23 19.55
CA SER A 16 18.66 27.13 18.64
C SER A 16 19.07 26.94 17.17
N LYS A 17 20.20 27.51 16.73
CA LYS A 17 20.79 27.24 15.41
C LYS A 17 21.41 25.85 15.31
N GLU A 18 22.10 25.37 16.35
CA GLU A 18 22.61 23.99 16.39
C GLU A 18 21.48 22.95 16.39
N ASN A 19 20.36 23.22 17.06
CA ASN A 19 19.21 22.31 17.07
C ASN A 19 18.44 22.33 15.74
N MET A 20 18.46 23.45 15.00
CA MET A 20 17.90 23.54 13.64
C MET A 20 18.76 22.81 12.61
N GLU A 21 20.09 22.79 12.76
CA GLU A 21 20.98 22.03 11.88
C GLU A 21 21.05 20.52 12.21
N ARG A 22 20.74 20.11 13.45
CA ARG A 22 20.78 18.70 13.87
C ARG A 22 19.63 17.84 13.35
N SER A 23 18.61 18.44 12.71
CA SER A 23 17.58 17.66 12.00
C SER A 23 18.00 17.29 10.57
N LYS A 24 19.29 17.49 10.20
CA LYS A 24 19.89 16.96 8.97
C LYS A 24 19.46 15.50 8.81
N SER A 25 18.60 15.30 7.81
CA SER A 25 17.81 14.11 7.54
C SER A 25 18.49 12.82 8.01
N ARG A 26 17.94 12.15 9.03
CA ARG A 26 18.28 10.75 9.26
C ARG A 26 18.04 10.03 7.93
N ARG A 27 19.08 9.36 7.43
CA ARG A 27 18.98 8.52 6.24
C ARG A 27 17.87 7.50 6.54
N TYR A 28 16.78 7.54 5.77
CA TYR A 28 15.73 6.54 5.86
C TYR A 28 16.38 5.18 5.56
N VAL A 29 16.22 4.24 6.49
CA VAL A 29 16.73 2.87 6.37
C VAL A 29 15.51 1.96 6.23
N PRO A 30 15.43 1.17 5.15
CA PRO A 30 14.25 0.34 4.92
C PRO A 30 14.14 -0.70 5.99
N ASP A 31 12.95 -0.83 6.57
CA ASP A 31 12.63 -2.04 7.30
C ASP A 31 12.18 -3.11 6.30
N LEU A 32 13.17 -3.69 5.61
CA LEU A 32 12.93 -4.74 4.63
C LEU A 32 12.21 -5.95 5.24
N VAL A 33 12.37 -6.17 6.55
CA VAL A 33 11.71 -7.28 7.24
C VAL A 33 10.21 -7.01 7.33
N SER A 34 9.83 -5.79 7.71
CA SER A 34 8.43 -5.37 7.71
C SER A 34 7.82 -5.40 6.30
N ASP A 35 8.53 -4.91 5.30
CA ASP A 35 8.05 -4.86 3.91
C ASP A 35 7.81 -6.28 3.36
N MET A 36 8.74 -7.22 3.63
CA MET A 36 8.59 -8.63 3.24
C MET A 36 7.41 -9.30 3.97
N ALA A 37 7.22 -9.00 5.25
CA ALA A 37 6.11 -9.55 6.02
C ALA A 37 4.74 -9.14 5.44
N GLU A 38 4.61 -7.92 4.93
CA GLU A 38 3.38 -7.49 4.24
C GLU A 38 3.18 -8.22 2.92
N CYS A 39 4.25 -8.48 2.16
CA CYS A 39 4.15 -9.25 0.92
C CYS A 39 3.70 -10.69 1.18
N ASP A 40 4.22 -11.33 2.23
CA ASP A 40 3.82 -12.69 2.63
C ASP A 40 2.37 -12.72 3.13
N ALA A 41 1.96 -11.71 3.90
CA ALA A 41 0.58 -11.57 4.35
C ALA A 41 -0.38 -11.34 3.16
N ASN A 42 0.04 -10.58 2.15
CA ASN A 42 -0.73 -10.39 0.91
C ASN A 42 -0.91 -11.68 0.13
N TYR A 43 0.11 -12.54 0.05
CA TYR A 43 -0.04 -13.87 -0.55
C TYR A 43 -1.14 -14.69 0.12
N ILE A 44 -1.15 -14.72 1.46
CA ILE A 44 -2.17 -15.46 2.22
C ILE A 44 -3.56 -14.86 1.99
N ARG A 45 -3.68 -13.53 1.97
CA ARG A 45 -4.95 -12.84 1.70
C ARG A 45 -5.47 -13.17 0.31
N LEU A 46 -4.62 -13.13 -0.71
CA LEU A 46 -4.97 -13.45 -2.10
C LEU A 46 -5.36 -14.92 -2.25
N LEU A 47 -4.64 -15.84 -1.61
CA LEU A 47 -4.99 -17.26 -1.66
C LEU A 47 -6.35 -17.55 -1.02
N ARG A 48 -6.72 -16.81 0.04
CA ARG A 48 -8.05 -16.92 0.67
C ARG A 48 -9.15 -16.31 -0.19
N LEU A 49 -8.87 -15.20 -0.86
CA LEU A 49 -9.84 -14.51 -1.71
C LEU A 49 -10.05 -15.23 -3.05
N PHE A 50 -8.96 -15.70 -3.65
CA PHE A 50 -8.91 -16.29 -4.99
C PHE A 50 -8.18 -17.65 -4.98
N PRO A 51 -8.74 -18.67 -4.30
CA PRO A 51 -8.08 -19.97 -4.11
C PRO A 51 -7.78 -20.70 -5.42
N HIS A 52 -8.58 -20.46 -6.46
CA HIS A 52 -8.48 -21.12 -7.76
C HIS A 52 -7.78 -20.26 -8.83
N MET A 53 -6.95 -19.28 -8.44
CA MET A 53 -6.23 -18.40 -9.39
C MET A 53 -5.32 -19.14 -10.40
N ALA A 54 -4.94 -20.39 -10.11
CA ALA A 54 -4.19 -21.24 -11.02
C ALA A 54 -5.02 -21.71 -12.24
N GLU A 55 -6.35 -21.84 -12.07
CA GLU A 55 -7.27 -22.40 -13.07
C GLU A 55 -8.24 -21.33 -13.62
N GLN A 56 -8.55 -20.31 -12.82
CA GLN A 56 -9.53 -19.28 -13.14
C GLN A 56 -8.85 -17.97 -13.53
N ASP A 57 -9.26 -17.41 -14.66
CA ASP A 57 -8.71 -16.16 -15.22
C ASP A 57 -9.19 -14.90 -14.52
N ALA A 58 -10.32 -14.97 -13.83
CA ALA A 58 -10.91 -13.83 -13.17
C ALA A 58 -11.66 -14.22 -11.91
N LEU A 59 -11.68 -13.31 -10.95
CA LEU A 59 -12.55 -13.35 -9.79
C LEU A 59 -13.19 -11.98 -9.62
N SER A 60 -14.50 -11.94 -9.39
CA SER A 60 -15.16 -10.69 -9.06
C SER A 60 -16.15 -10.85 -7.91
N PHE A 61 -16.07 -9.93 -6.95
CA PHE A 61 -16.79 -9.98 -5.70
C PHE A 61 -16.92 -8.58 -5.12
N GLY A 62 -17.92 -8.38 -4.28
CA GLY A 62 -18.13 -7.15 -3.52
C GLY A 62 -18.16 -7.45 -2.03
N VAL A 63 -17.90 -6.43 -1.23
CA VAL A 63 -17.71 -6.57 0.22
C VAL A 63 -19.04 -6.24 0.91
N GLN A 64 -19.93 -7.22 1.05
CA GLN A 64 -21.10 -7.08 1.93
C GLN A 64 -20.81 -7.74 3.29
N GLY A 65 -21.36 -7.18 4.36
CA GLY A 65 -21.27 -7.67 5.74
C GLY A 65 -21.80 -9.10 6.01
N ALA A 66 -22.16 -9.85 4.98
CA ALA A 66 -22.36 -11.29 5.04
C ALA A 66 -21.56 -11.95 3.91
N THR A 67 -20.33 -12.37 4.23
CA THR A 67 -19.47 -13.17 3.36
C THR A 67 -20.21 -14.44 2.95
N GLN A 68 -20.78 -14.49 1.74
CA GLN A 68 -21.21 -15.75 1.17
C GLN A 68 -19.99 -16.40 0.52
N VAL A 69 -19.45 -17.39 1.23
CA VAL A 69 -18.44 -18.29 0.70
C VAL A 69 -19.18 -19.26 -0.22
N THR A 70 -18.94 -19.17 -1.52
CA THR A 70 -19.48 -20.14 -2.47
C THR A 70 -18.84 -21.52 -2.23
N SER A 71 -19.44 -22.59 -2.77
CA SER A 71 -18.93 -23.96 -2.64
C SER A 71 -17.50 -24.17 -3.15
N LEU A 72 -16.95 -23.19 -3.89
CA LEU A 72 -15.59 -23.15 -4.43
C LEU A 72 -14.67 -22.18 -3.66
N GLY A 73 -15.06 -21.72 -2.46
CA GLY A 73 -14.26 -20.82 -1.64
C GLY A 73 -14.17 -19.38 -2.15
N ALA A 74 -14.73 -19.05 -3.31
CA ALA A 74 -14.80 -17.69 -3.81
C ALA A 74 -15.80 -16.87 -3.00
N ILE A 75 -15.37 -15.70 -2.52
CA ILE A 75 -16.26 -14.70 -1.90
C ILE A 75 -17.12 -14.09 -3.01
N GLN A 76 -18.43 -13.99 -2.82
CA GLN A 76 -19.31 -13.17 -3.66
C GLN A 76 -20.09 -12.19 -2.79
N GLY A 77 -20.29 -10.98 -3.31
CA GLY A 77 -21.06 -9.92 -2.66
C GLY A 77 -21.12 -8.67 -3.53
N ILE A 78 -21.79 -7.63 -3.04
CA ILE A 78 -21.79 -6.26 -3.57
C ILE A 78 -21.57 -5.36 -2.34
N THR A 79 -20.77 -4.29 -2.43
CA THR A 79 -20.68 -3.37 -1.28
C THR A 79 -22.00 -2.64 -1.08
N GLU A 80 -22.24 -2.08 0.11
CA GLU A 80 -23.36 -1.15 0.34
C GLU A 80 -23.35 0.02 -0.66
N ASP A 81 -22.15 0.45 -1.07
CA ASP A 81 -21.91 1.50 -2.07
C ASP A 81 -21.99 1.01 -3.54
N GLY A 82 -22.40 -0.24 -3.80
CA GLY A 82 -22.47 -0.81 -5.17
C GLY A 82 -21.12 -1.10 -5.85
N ALA A 83 -20.01 -0.99 -5.13
CA ALA A 83 -18.68 -1.34 -5.59
C ALA A 83 -18.45 -2.85 -5.67
N ARG A 84 -17.76 -3.24 -6.73
CA ARG A 84 -17.35 -4.60 -7.08
C ARG A 84 -15.86 -4.60 -7.35
N ILE A 85 -15.14 -5.48 -6.67
CA ILE A 85 -13.73 -5.74 -6.91
C ILE A 85 -13.63 -6.79 -8.02
N VAL A 86 -12.81 -6.52 -9.01
CA VAL A 86 -12.50 -7.42 -10.12
C VAL A 86 -11.00 -7.68 -10.10
N MET A 87 -10.62 -8.95 -9.97
CA MET A 87 -9.26 -9.42 -10.16
C MET A 87 -9.18 -10.17 -11.48
N GLN A 88 -8.19 -9.83 -12.31
CA GLN A 88 -7.99 -10.45 -13.61
C GLN A 88 -6.53 -10.92 -13.75
N ILE A 89 -6.33 -12.19 -14.08
CA ILE A 89 -5.00 -12.72 -14.37
C ILE A 89 -4.55 -12.21 -15.74
N SER A 90 -3.40 -11.57 -15.78
CA SER A 90 -2.77 -11.10 -17.02
C SER A 90 -1.71 -12.07 -17.55
N GLU A 91 -1.03 -12.78 -16.66
CA GLU A 91 0.04 -13.72 -17.03
C GLU A 91 0.18 -14.85 -16.00
N ARG A 92 0.45 -16.07 -16.48
CA ARG A 92 0.85 -17.21 -15.65
C ARG A 92 2.15 -17.81 -16.17
N CYS A 93 3.09 -17.97 -15.27
CA CYS A 93 4.29 -18.77 -15.45
C CYS A 93 4.31 -19.87 -14.37
N PRO A 94 5.21 -20.87 -14.45
CA PRO A 94 5.22 -22.01 -13.53
C PRO A 94 5.26 -21.64 -12.03
N TYR A 95 5.92 -20.53 -11.67
CA TYR A 95 6.10 -20.09 -10.29
C TYR A 95 5.59 -18.68 -10.01
N THR A 96 5.07 -17.99 -11.04
CA THR A 96 4.65 -16.59 -10.92
C THR A 96 3.31 -16.35 -11.59
N THR A 97 2.46 -15.57 -10.93
CA THR A 97 1.18 -15.12 -11.48
C THR A 97 1.10 -13.60 -11.39
N MET A 98 0.70 -12.98 -12.48
CA MET A 98 0.49 -11.54 -12.57
C MET A 98 -1.00 -11.29 -12.69
N LEU A 99 -1.54 -10.39 -11.87
CA LEU A 99 -2.94 -10.01 -11.93
C LEU A 99 -3.14 -8.52 -11.76
N SER A 100 -4.25 -8.01 -12.29
CA SER A 100 -4.74 -6.67 -11.99
C SER A 100 -5.90 -6.74 -11.01
N VAL A 101 -5.99 -5.74 -10.13
CA VAL A 101 -7.14 -5.53 -9.22
C VAL A 101 -7.74 -4.18 -9.54
N GLN A 102 -9.05 -4.15 -9.80
CA GLN A 102 -9.81 -2.94 -10.07
C GLN A 102 -11.09 -2.93 -9.23
N VAL A 103 -11.53 -1.76 -8.81
CA VAL A 103 -12.84 -1.56 -8.19
C VAL A 103 -13.75 -0.84 -9.19
N THR A 104 -14.91 -1.42 -9.47
CA THR A 104 -15.95 -0.87 -10.36
C THR A 104 -17.20 -0.61 -9.55
N SER A 105 -17.85 0.54 -9.69
CA SER A 105 -19.15 0.82 -9.07
C SER A 105 -20.24 0.86 -10.14
N GLU A 106 -21.48 0.46 -9.79
CA GLU A 106 -22.63 0.57 -10.71
C GLU A 106 -23.10 2.01 -10.88
N ASP A 107 -23.01 2.83 -9.82
CA ASP A 107 -23.13 4.27 -9.93
C ASP A 107 -21.77 4.80 -10.41
N ASP A 108 -21.71 5.27 -11.65
CA ASP A 108 -20.55 5.85 -12.38
C ASP A 108 -19.98 7.14 -11.73
N GLN A 109 -20.21 7.29 -10.42
CA GLN A 109 -19.82 8.37 -9.53
C GLN A 109 -19.22 7.79 -8.24
N PRO A 110 -18.13 7.00 -8.29
CA PRO A 110 -17.40 6.74 -7.07
C PRO A 110 -16.78 8.08 -6.64
N TRP A 111 -17.19 8.60 -5.49
CA TRP A 111 -16.59 9.79 -4.87
C TRP A 111 -15.06 9.65 -4.68
N VAL A 112 -14.55 8.41 -4.79
CA VAL A 112 -13.14 8.05 -4.95
C VAL A 112 -12.94 7.24 -6.23
N LYS A 113 -12.16 7.75 -7.17
CA LYS A 113 -11.66 6.93 -8.29
C LYS A 113 -10.64 5.93 -7.73
N TRP A 114 -11.03 4.66 -7.67
CA TRP A 114 -10.11 3.59 -7.27
C TRP A 114 -9.11 3.30 -8.39
N PRO A 115 -7.83 3.12 -8.06
CA PRO A 115 -6.84 2.73 -9.04
C PRO A 115 -6.97 1.30 -9.52
N VAL A 116 -6.32 1.05 -10.65
CA VAL A 116 -5.94 -0.31 -11.04
C VAL A 116 -4.60 -0.63 -10.39
N LEU A 117 -4.56 -1.69 -9.59
CA LEU A 117 -3.34 -2.24 -8.99
C LEU A 117 -2.80 -3.38 -9.86
N GLU A 118 -1.49 -3.42 -10.06
CA GLU A 118 -0.79 -4.54 -10.71
C GLU A 118 -0.06 -5.35 -9.63
N VAL A 119 -0.42 -6.62 -9.48
CA VAL A 119 0.10 -7.50 -8.42
C VAL A 119 0.89 -8.64 -9.05
N ARG A 120 2.07 -8.92 -8.50
CA ARG A 120 2.87 -10.11 -8.82
C ARG A 120 2.89 -11.05 -7.65
N ILE A 121 2.55 -12.30 -7.90
CA ILE A 121 2.46 -13.37 -6.93
C ILE A 121 3.56 -14.39 -7.24
N TYR A 122 4.37 -14.71 -6.25
CA TYR A 122 5.39 -15.74 -6.30
C TYR A 122 4.94 -16.95 -5.47
N HIS A 123 4.79 -18.11 -6.13
CA HIS A 123 4.24 -19.31 -5.49
C HIS A 123 5.28 -20.14 -4.74
N ASP A 124 6.54 -20.02 -5.13
CA ASP A 124 7.68 -20.71 -4.53
C ASP A 124 8.07 -20.10 -3.17
N ILE A 125 8.18 -18.77 -3.12
CA ILE A 125 8.47 -18.03 -1.88
C ILE A 125 7.21 -17.62 -1.10
N LYS A 126 6.01 -17.88 -1.66
CA LYS A 126 4.70 -17.57 -1.06
C LYS A 126 4.56 -16.10 -0.67
N SER A 127 4.91 -15.22 -1.60
CA SER A 127 4.92 -13.77 -1.38
C SER A 127 4.21 -13.06 -2.53
N ALA A 128 3.57 -11.93 -2.26
CA ALA A 128 2.87 -11.14 -3.27
C ALA A 128 3.13 -9.64 -3.09
N GLU A 129 3.61 -9.01 -4.15
CA GLU A 129 3.95 -7.58 -4.16
C GLU A 129 3.03 -6.79 -5.11
N VAL A 130 2.76 -5.53 -4.74
CA VAL A 130 2.12 -4.57 -5.65
C VAL A 130 3.22 -3.93 -6.49
N THR A 131 3.23 -4.24 -7.78
CA THR A 131 4.24 -3.78 -8.74
C THR A 131 3.92 -2.41 -9.34
N GLY A 132 2.66 -1.96 -9.25
CA GLY A 132 2.24 -0.66 -9.78
C GLY A 132 0.79 -0.29 -9.47
N PHE A 133 0.48 0.98 -9.72
CA PHE A 133 -0.83 1.62 -9.59
C PHE A 133 -1.02 2.58 -10.78
N GLU A 134 -2.16 2.56 -11.49
CA GLU A 134 -2.51 3.50 -12.59
C GLU A 134 -1.31 3.98 -13.45
N ARG A 135 -0.59 3.04 -14.09
CA ARG A 135 0.59 3.28 -14.96
C ARG A 135 1.83 3.89 -14.27
N HIS A 136 1.79 4.13 -12.96
CA HIS A 136 2.96 4.41 -12.16
C HIS A 136 3.63 3.10 -11.79
N ARG A 137 4.84 2.92 -12.31
CA ARG A 137 5.75 1.82 -11.99
C ARG A 137 7.03 2.42 -11.44
N ASN A 138 7.72 1.68 -10.57
CA ASN A 138 8.94 2.10 -9.85
C ASN A 138 8.67 3.08 -8.71
N PHE A 139 8.09 2.58 -7.61
CA PHE A 139 8.05 3.31 -6.35
C PHE A 139 9.48 3.65 -5.90
N ARG A 140 9.71 4.92 -5.58
CA ARG A 140 10.99 5.34 -5.02
C ARG A 140 10.92 5.17 -3.51
N TYR A 141 11.91 4.47 -2.99
CA TYR A 141 12.11 4.32 -1.55
C TYR A 141 12.25 5.67 -0.81
N ARG A 142 12.62 6.75 -1.52
CA ARG A 142 12.55 8.14 -1.04
C ARG A 142 12.01 9.05 -2.13
N TYR A 143 10.95 9.81 -1.84
CA TYR A 143 10.56 10.99 -2.60
C TYR A 143 11.20 12.22 -1.95
N GLN A 144 11.82 13.10 -2.75
CA GLN A 144 12.36 14.36 -2.24
C GLN A 144 11.19 15.29 -1.89
N THR A 145 11.32 16.06 -0.81
CA THR A 145 10.34 17.08 -0.46
C THR A 145 10.70 18.39 -1.18
N PRO A 146 9.73 19.09 -1.79
CA PRO A 146 8.30 18.79 -1.82
C PRO A 146 8.00 17.57 -2.71
N ASN A 147 7.12 16.68 -2.22
CA ASN A 147 6.64 15.49 -2.91
C ASN A 147 5.31 15.85 -3.60
N PRO A 148 5.34 16.44 -4.82
CA PRO A 148 4.15 16.99 -5.47
C PRO A 148 3.11 15.93 -5.77
N ASP A 149 3.55 14.68 -5.99
CA ASP A 149 2.68 13.54 -6.31
C ASP A 149 2.22 12.78 -5.05
N MET A 150 2.64 13.22 -3.87
CA MET A 150 2.27 12.67 -2.56
C MET A 150 2.46 11.16 -2.38
N PHE A 151 3.32 10.52 -3.17
CA PHE A 151 3.65 9.10 -2.98
C PHE A 151 4.31 8.86 -1.63
N GLN A 152 3.75 7.97 -0.82
CA GLN A 152 4.37 7.50 0.41
C GLN A 152 4.92 6.08 0.16
N PRO A 153 6.15 5.77 0.64
CA PRO A 153 6.65 4.40 0.65
C PRO A 153 5.82 3.52 1.58
#